data_AF-A0A2R6JIS4-F1
#
_entry.id   AF-A0A2R6JIS4-F1
#
_cell.length_a   1.000
_cell.length_b   1.000
_cell.length_c   1.000
_cell.angle_alpha   90.00
_cell.angle_beta   90.00
_cell.angle_gamma   90.00
#
_symmetry.space_group_name_H-M   'P 1'
#
loop_
_entity.id
_entity.type
_entity.pdbx_description
1 polymer ?
#
loop_
_entity_poly.entity_id
_entity_poly.type
_entity_poly.pdbx_seq_one_letter_code
_entity_poly.pdbx_strand_id
1 'polypeptide(L)' 'MLKVHDREDPGMDAEIVRFCPECGTERTFYQCARTTLHLGPKVKYRCSECSYGFVRIDEVVDTGATAD' A
#
# COMPACT_ATOMS: atom_id res chain seq x y z
N MET A 1 25.03 15.57 -8.47
CA MET A 1 24.11 15.40 -9.62
C MET A 1 23.34 14.11 -9.42
N LEU A 2 22.29 14.17 -8.59
CA LEU A 2 21.26 13.13 -8.53
C LEU A 2 20.00 13.85 -9.03
N LYS A 3 19.69 13.76 -10.31
CA LYS A 3 18.33 14.12 -10.76
C LYS A 3 17.46 12.88 -10.51
N VAL A 4 17.20 12.61 -9.25
CA VAL A 4 15.99 11.89 -8.87
C VAL A 4 14.88 12.85 -9.24
N HIS A 5 14.16 12.53 -10.31
CA HIS A 5 12.96 13.28 -10.64
C HIS A 5 12.11 13.36 -9.39
N ASP A 6 11.63 14.57 -9.11
CA ASP A 6 10.65 14.92 -8.09
C ASP A 6 9.53 13.86 -8.12
N ARG A 7 9.66 12.84 -7.26
CA ARG A 7 8.68 11.77 -7.12
C ARG A 7 8.11 12.03 -5.74
N GLU A 8 6.99 12.74 -5.71
CA GLU A 8 6.23 13.01 -4.50
C GLU A 8 6.10 11.70 -3.72
N ASP A 9 6.79 11.62 -2.58
CA ASP A 9 6.71 10.50 -1.65
C ASP A 9 5.36 10.70 -0.95
N PRO A 10 4.28 9.95 -1.30
CA PRO A 10 3.02 10.10 -0.58
C PRO A 10 3.34 9.86 0.89
N GLY A 11 3.05 10.86 1.71
CA GLY A 11 3.50 10.94 3.10
C GLY A 11 3.06 9.75 3.94
N MET A 12 3.29 9.84 5.25
CA MET A 12 2.98 8.74 6.17
C MET A 12 1.46 8.51 6.36
N ASP A 13 0.63 9.24 5.61
CA ASP A 13 -0.81 9.44 5.72
C ASP A 13 -1.60 9.04 4.46
N ALA A 14 -1.02 8.26 3.54
CA ALA A 14 -1.73 7.83 2.34
C ALA A 14 -2.89 6.84 2.63
N GLU A 15 -4.00 7.03 1.94
CA GLU A 15 -5.18 6.16 1.97
C GLU A 15 -5.49 5.62 0.57
N ILE A 16 -5.96 4.37 0.50
CA ILE A 16 -6.46 3.80 -0.75
C ILE A 16 -7.77 3.04 -0.53
N VAL A 17 -8.62 2.98 -1.55
CA VAL A 17 -9.80 2.12 -1.57
C VAL A 17 -9.50 0.89 -2.42
N ARG A 18 -9.69 -0.32 -1.85
CA ARG A 18 -9.59 -1.60 -2.57
C ARG A 18 -10.47 -2.67 -1.92
N PHE A 19 -10.71 -3.76 -2.64
CA PHE A 19 -11.41 -4.94 -2.11
C PHE A 19 -10.65 -5.55 -0.92
N CYS A 20 -11.36 -5.80 0.17
CA CYS A 20 -10.85 -6.53 1.32
C CYS A 20 -11.41 -7.96 1.31
N PRO A 21 -10.55 -9.00 1.19
CA PRO A 21 -11.00 -10.40 1.12
C PRO A 21 -11.68 -10.86 2.41
N GLU A 22 -11.26 -10.34 3.57
CA GLU A 22 -11.87 -10.68 4.87
C GLU A 22 -13.23 -10.01 5.08
N CYS A 23 -13.46 -8.83 4.49
CA CYS A 23 -14.75 -8.15 4.59
C CYS A 23 -15.71 -8.50 3.45
N GLY A 24 -15.20 -9.09 2.36
CA GLY A 24 -15.97 -9.39 1.15
C GLY A 24 -16.47 -8.15 0.41
N THR A 25 -15.84 -6.98 0.58
CA THR A 25 -16.26 -5.71 -0.04
C THR A 25 -15.12 -4.71 -0.12
N GLU A 26 -15.32 -3.61 -0.86
CA GLU A 26 -14.38 -2.49 -0.92
C GLU A 26 -14.28 -1.78 0.44
N ARG A 27 -13.04 -1.52 0.87
CA ARG A 27 -12.71 -0.85 2.12
C ARG A 27 -11.61 0.17 1.91
N THR A 28 -11.58 1.16 2.80
CA THR A 28 -10.43 2.06 2.93
C THR A 28 -9.30 1.32 3.63
N PHE A 29 -8.09 1.52 3.13
CA PHE A 29 -6.86 1.04 3.72
C PHE A 29 -5.95 2.21 4.05
N TYR A 30 -5.47 2.25 5.29
CA TYR A 30 -4.54 3.28 5.75
C TYR A 30 -3.10 2.78 5.68
N GLN A 31 -2.19 3.64 5.26
CA GLN A 31 -0.75 3.38 5.32
C GLN A 31 -0.30 3.27 6.78
N CYS A 32 0.31 2.14 7.13
CA CYS A 32 0.85 1.90 8.47
C CYS A 32 2.37 2.09 8.55
N ALA A 33 3.08 1.88 7.44
CA ALA A 33 4.53 2.03 7.41
C ALA A 33 5.03 2.15 5.97
N ARG A 34 6.18 2.81 5.81
CA ARG A 34 6.93 2.91 4.56
C ARG A 34 8.41 2.66 4.79
N THR A 35 9.06 1.98 3.86
CA THR A 35 10.51 1.78 3.87
C THR A 35 11.02 1.69 2.45
N THR A 36 12.14 2.34 2.13
CA THR A 36 12.78 2.22 0.82
C THR A 36 13.69 1.00 0.79
N LEU A 37 13.51 0.15 -0.22
CA LEU A 37 14.35 -1.02 -0.51
C LEU A 37 15.04 -0.84 -1.87
N HIS A 38 15.97 -1.74 -2.22
CA HIS A 38 16.59 -1.76 -3.55
C HIS A 38 15.58 -1.94 -4.70
N LEU A 39 14.42 -2.54 -4.41
CA LEU A 39 13.33 -2.75 -5.36
C LEU A 39 12.34 -1.57 -5.44
N GLY A 40 12.56 -0.49 -4.68
CA GLY A 40 11.64 0.64 -4.57
C GLY A 40 10.94 0.75 -3.20
N PRO A 41 9.91 1.61 -3.08
CA PRO A 41 9.23 1.85 -1.81
C PRO A 41 8.34 0.66 -1.43
N LYS A 42 8.55 0.13 -0.23
CA LYS A 42 7.68 -0.85 0.39
C LYS A 42 6.72 -0.16 1.34
N VAL A 43 5.42 -0.24 1.05
CA VAL A 43 4.35 0.37 1.85
C VAL A 43 3.46 -0.73 2.44
N LYS A 44 3.17 -0.62 3.74
CA LYS A 44 2.24 -1.49 4.46
C LYS A 44 0.88 -0.79 4.58
N TYR A 45 -0.18 -1.50 4.22
CA TYR A 45 -1.56 -1.04 4.32
C TYR A 45 -2.38 -1.95 5.24
N ARG A 46 -3.35 -1.37 5.96
CA ARG A 46 -4.29 -2.10 6.82
C ARG A 46 -5.72 -1.63 6.59
N CYS A 47 -6.66 -2.59 6.54
CA CYS A 47 -8.09 -2.35 6.39
C CYS A 47 -8.62 -1.50 7.55
N SER A 48 -9.56 -0.57 7.26
CA SER A 48 -10.21 0.26 8.28
C SER A 48 -11.12 -0.54 9.22
N GLU A 49 -11.72 -1.63 8.72
CA GLU A 49 -12.78 -2.37 9.42
C GLU A 49 -12.31 -3.69 10.03
N CYS A 50 -11.12 -4.20 9.64
CA CYS A 50 -10.62 -5.49 10.12
C CYS A 50 -9.09 -5.52 10.18
N SER A 51 -8.54 -6.66 10.62
CA SER A 51 -7.10 -6.84 10.78
C SER A 51 -6.34 -7.19 9.50
N TYR A 52 -7.02 -7.32 8.35
CA TYR A 52 -6.38 -7.63 7.09
C TYR A 52 -5.40 -6.52 6.69
N GLY A 53 -4.23 -6.91 6.20
CA GLY A 53 -3.24 -5.98 5.69
C GLY A 53 -2.40 -6.61 4.58
N PHE A 54 -1.93 -5.77 3.68
CA PHE A 54 -1.08 -6.20 2.57
C PHE A 54 0.12 -5.27 2.44
N VAL A 55 1.13 -5.73 1.71
CA VAL A 55 2.32 -4.97 1.38
C VAL A 55 2.30 -4.68 -0.10
N ARG A 56 2.59 -3.43 -0.48
CA ARG A 56 2.86 -3.03 -1.85
C ARG A 56 4.34 -2.64 -1.99
N ILE A 57 5.00 -3.13 -3.03
CA ILE A 57 6.36 -2.74 -3.41
C ILE A 57 6.28 -2.01 -4.74
N ASP A 58 6.64 -0.74 -4.71
CA ASP A 58 6.45 0.20 -5.82
C ASP A 58 4.99 0.19 -6.31
N GLU A 59 4.73 0.39 -7.60
CA GLU A 59 3.40 0.25 -8.19
C GLU A 59 3.19 -1.10 -8.89
N VAL A 60 4.15 -2.02 -8.74
CA VAL A 60 4.27 -3.21 -9.59
C VAL A 60 3.80 -4.47 -8.90
N VAL A 61 4.04 -4.61 -7.60
CA VAL A 61 3.78 -5.86 -6.86
C VAL A 61 3.06 -5.56 -5.56
N ASP A 62 2.03 -6.34 -5.25
CA ASP A 62 1.44 -6.34 -3.92
C ASP A 62 1.04 -7.75 -3.46
N THR A 63 0.98 -7.96 -2.14
CA THR A 63 0.64 -9.24 -1.51
C THR A 63 -0.85 -9.38 -1.22
N GLY A 64 -1.70 -8.51 -1.80
CA GLY A 64 -3.14 -8.55 -1.61
C GLY A 64 -3.74 -9.80 -2.26
N ALA A 65 -4.79 -10.34 -1.65
CA ALA A 65 -5.62 -11.34 -2.33
C ALA A 65 -6.55 -10.63 -3.33
N THR A 66 -6.77 -11.25 -4.48
CA THR A 66 -7.81 -10.85 -5.43
C THR A 66 -9.14 -11.47 -5.02
N ALA A 67 -10.26 -10.84 -5.39
CA ALA A 67 -11.54 -11.53 -5.38
C ALA A 67 -11.48 -12.71 -6.38
N ASP A 68 -11.95 -13.88 -5.97
CA ASP A 68 -12.14 -15.05 -6.84
C ASP A 68 -13.35 -14.84 -7.76
#